data_AF-A0A956H9L3-F1
#
_entry.id   AF-A0A956H9L3-F1
#
_cell.length_a   1.000
_cell.length_b   1.000
_cell.length_c   1.000
_cell.angle_alpha   90.00
_cell.angle_beta   90.00
_cell.angle_gamma   90.00
#
_symmetry.space_group_name_H-M   'P 1'
#
loop_
_entity.id
_entity.type
_entity.pdbx_description
1 polymer ?
#
loop_
_entity_poly.entity_id
_entity_poly.type
_entity_poly.pdbx_seq_one_letter_code
_entity_poly.pdbx_strand_id
1 'polypeptide(L)'
;MPTETKRDIWRRLLVLVFAYDLVAITLPTLLLAVLWLRTVAPLVYVGVTLARLAAEFAQIRWVCRPLRHWQSEDRRFGDDDLVRADIELERAPRRIAMGYTLGVVAGVVLMTLGSQGVSADSRAELILAATLVFGLALGLTPMLSSLVRPQLVEVRAVLGAELHARGLESRRARSSIEFASARTNVPYALAIFYVTVAIVGTIMVDGWRAAGLTEADIDAHMGSILIASLLLSIAFALPLLWANVSAARAHARQLARVREAAQRIARGERLDAVERFRSPDNDEFGAMLRDFNVMLDLFAELAAAAQAVAAGNLDVELEGGGELHEAFRGMLAHLRGLVARLQTTAQELTSAAAAVQRNVDEHDKVILEQGQTVDEISLTLEQLAASAVDVSVSAAGVLDNADRTRDNADAMVTEIAALTGHAADIDELLARVREIASRSDLLALNGSLEATRAGEAGRGFALVASEMRRLAERIAQTVVDMQARVGDIGSASASTESATEQTRVLAEQTAAAARSITSVTDSQSEDTRRAVGSMYDLGVHVDASAAASIATRESAQTLRAMAEALGAIVDDFRG
;
A
#
# COMPACT_ATOMS: atom_id res chain seq x y z
N MET A 1 -45.12 -3.90 -5.33
CA MET A 1 -46.12 -2.95 -5.90
C MET A 1 -47.45 -3.04 -5.13
N PRO A 2 -48.16 -1.92 -4.84
CA PRO A 2 -49.42 -1.94 -4.07
C PRO A 2 -50.54 -2.72 -4.79
N THR A 3 -51.37 -3.44 -4.03
CA THR A 3 -52.48 -4.24 -4.57
C THR A 3 -53.56 -3.40 -5.26
N GLU A 4 -53.72 -2.14 -4.87
CA GLU A 4 -54.62 -1.18 -5.54
C GLU A 4 -54.19 -0.86 -6.98
N THR A 5 -52.89 -0.65 -7.22
CA THR A 5 -52.37 -0.37 -8.57
C THR A 5 -52.59 -1.56 -9.51
N LYS A 6 -52.44 -2.79 -8.99
CA LYS A 6 -52.73 -4.03 -9.74
C LYS A 6 -54.22 -4.18 -10.07
N ARG A 7 -55.10 -3.72 -9.18
CA ARG A 7 -56.56 -3.78 -9.34
C ARG A 7 -57.04 -2.78 -10.40
N ASP A 8 -56.45 -1.58 -10.44
CA ASP A 8 -56.80 -0.55 -11.41
C ASP A 8 -56.39 -0.92 -12.84
N ILE A 9 -55.20 -1.52 -13.00
CA ILE A 9 -54.71 -2.08 -14.27
C ILE A 9 -55.66 -3.10 -14.86
N TRP A 10 -56.21 -3.97 -14.02
CA TRP A 10 -57.17 -4.97 -14.46
C TRP A 10 -58.50 -4.40 -14.87
N ARG A 11 -59.00 -3.41 -14.13
CA ARG A 11 -60.22 -2.68 -14.52
C ARG A 11 -60.02 -2.01 -15.88
N ARG A 12 -58.85 -1.41 -16.11
CA ARG A 12 -58.46 -0.81 -17.40
C ARG A 12 -58.38 -1.83 -18.54
N LEU A 13 -57.74 -2.98 -18.32
CA LEU A 13 -57.73 -4.10 -19.28
C LEU A 13 -59.15 -4.63 -19.56
N LEU A 14 -60.03 -4.64 -18.57
CA LEU A 14 -61.41 -5.08 -18.72
C LEU A 14 -62.26 -4.05 -19.49
N VAL A 15 -62.07 -2.76 -19.24
CA VAL A 15 -62.65 -1.66 -20.02
C VAL A 15 -62.17 -1.72 -21.47
N LEU A 16 -60.90 -2.07 -21.70
CA LEU A 16 -60.32 -2.26 -23.02
C LEU A 16 -61.00 -3.40 -23.80
N VAL A 17 -61.25 -4.52 -23.10
CA VAL A 17 -62.01 -5.66 -23.64
C VAL A 17 -63.46 -5.26 -23.96
N PHE A 18 -64.12 -4.54 -23.06
CA PHE A 18 -65.53 -4.13 -23.25
C PHE A 18 -65.70 -3.08 -24.35
N ALA A 19 -64.83 -2.07 -24.40
CA ALA A 19 -64.85 -1.05 -25.44
C ALA A 19 -64.64 -1.69 -26.83
N TYR A 20 -63.83 -2.75 -26.90
CA TYR A 20 -63.61 -3.50 -28.12
C TYR A 20 -64.81 -4.36 -28.53
N ASP A 21 -65.39 -5.14 -27.60
CA ASP A 21 -66.59 -5.95 -27.88
C ASP A 21 -67.77 -5.07 -28.37
N LEU A 22 -67.93 -3.88 -27.78
CA LEU A 22 -68.92 -2.90 -28.21
C LEU A 22 -68.65 -2.42 -29.65
N VAL A 23 -67.45 -1.94 -29.94
CA VAL A 23 -67.14 -1.30 -31.23
C VAL A 23 -66.97 -2.33 -32.37
N ALA A 24 -66.45 -3.52 -32.08
CA ALA A 24 -66.17 -4.55 -33.08
C ALA A 24 -67.39 -5.44 -33.39
N ILE A 25 -68.29 -5.67 -32.42
CA ILE A 25 -69.43 -6.59 -32.60
C ILE A 25 -70.74 -5.82 -32.74
N THR A 26 -71.03 -4.87 -31.84
CA THR A 26 -72.34 -4.20 -31.82
C THR A 26 -72.50 -3.13 -32.88
N LEU A 27 -71.43 -2.38 -33.22
CA LEU A 27 -71.54 -1.32 -34.22
C LEU A 27 -71.76 -1.86 -35.65
N PRO A 28 -71.04 -2.89 -36.13
CA PRO A 28 -71.27 -3.46 -37.45
C PRO A 28 -72.64 -4.16 -37.57
N THR A 29 -73.14 -4.77 -36.49
CA THR A 29 -74.47 -5.40 -36.46
C THR A 29 -75.60 -4.36 -36.43
N LEU A 30 -75.44 -3.24 -35.73
CA LEU A 30 -76.34 -2.08 -35.83
C LEU A 30 -76.33 -1.46 -37.23
N LEU A 31 -75.17 -1.39 -37.89
CA LEU A 31 -75.06 -0.86 -39.24
C LEU A 31 -75.72 -1.75 -40.30
N LEU A 32 -75.64 -3.08 -40.14
CA LEU A 32 -76.41 -4.04 -40.92
C LEU A 32 -77.93 -3.87 -40.74
N ALA A 33 -78.37 -3.40 -39.57
CA ALA A 33 -79.78 -3.11 -39.33
C ALA A 33 -80.24 -1.79 -39.97
N VAL A 34 -79.32 -0.83 -40.15
CA VAL A 34 -79.61 0.48 -40.77
C VAL A 34 -79.52 0.41 -42.31
N LEU A 35 -78.63 -0.41 -42.87
CA LEU A 35 -78.50 -0.61 -44.31
C LEU A 35 -79.36 -1.82 -44.73
N TRP A 36 -80.52 -1.56 -45.31
CA TRP A 36 -81.42 -2.57 -45.90
C TRP A 36 -80.78 -3.26 -47.12
N LEU A 37 -79.73 -4.06 -46.89
CA LEU A 37 -78.99 -4.78 -47.92
C LEU A 37 -79.68 -6.12 -48.24
N ARG A 38 -80.23 -6.22 -49.45
CA ARG A 38 -80.98 -7.39 -49.95
C ARG A 38 -80.12 -8.61 -50.34
N THR A 39 -78.81 -8.58 -50.10
CA THR A 39 -77.86 -9.62 -50.58
C THR A 39 -77.21 -10.39 -49.43
N VAL A 40 -76.91 -11.68 -49.67
CA VAL A 40 -76.35 -12.62 -48.67
C VAL A 40 -74.83 -12.44 -48.47
N ALA A 41 -74.12 -11.90 -49.45
CA ALA A 41 -72.65 -11.75 -49.42
C ALA A 41 -72.10 -10.79 -48.33
N PRO A 42 -72.72 -9.62 -48.05
CA PRO A 42 -72.31 -8.75 -46.95
C PRO A 42 -72.46 -9.39 -45.57
N LEU A 43 -73.49 -10.21 -45.38
CA LEU A 43 -73.73 -10.95 -44.13
C LEU A 43 -72.65 -12.01 -43.89
N VAL A 44 -72.23 -12.74 -44.92
CA VAL A 44 -71.11 -13.71 -44.84
C VAL A 44 -69.79 -12.98 -44.56
N TYR A 45 -69.56 -11.83 -45.20
CA TYR A 45 -68.37 -11.01 -45.01
C TYR A 45 -68.25 -10.49 -43.56
N VAL A 46 -69.33 -9.95 -43.01
CA VAL A 46 -69.38 -9.50 -41.60
C VAL A 46 -69.20 -10.70 -40.67
N GLY A 47 -69.81 -11.85 -40.95
CA GLY A 47 -69.64 -13.07 -40.17
C GLY A 47 -68.18 -13.56 -40.11
N VAL A 48 -67.47 -13.60 -41.24
CA VAL A 48 -66.06 -14.04 -41.30
C VAL A 48 -65.14 -13.03 -40.60
N THR A 49 -65.39 -11.74 -40.77
CA THR A 49 -64.58 -10.67 -40.16
C THR A 49 -64.76 -10.67 -38.64
N LEU A 50 -66.01 -10.81 -38.17
CA LEU A 50 -66.33 -10.97 -36.74
C LEU A 50 -65.71 -12.24 -36.15
N ALA A 51 -65.76 -13.38 -36.86
CA ALA A 51 -65.17 -14.63 -36.39
C ALA A 51 -63.64 -14.54 -36.24
N ARG A 52 -62.96 -13.90 -37.20
CA ARG A 52 -61.50 -13.73 -37.16
C ARG A 52 -61.06 -12.73 -36.10
N LEU A 53 -61.77 -11.61 -35.96
CA LEU A 53 -61.54 -10.64 -34.88
C LEU A 53 -61.79 -11.26 -33.49
N ALA A 54 -62.84 -12.08 -33.35
CA ALA A 54 -63.10 -12.82 -32.13
C ALA A 54 -61.99 -13.83 -31.80
N ALA A 55 -61.40 -14.49 -32.81
CA ALA A 55 -60.31 -15.44 -32.63
C ALA A 55 -58.99 -14.78 -32.18
N GLU A 56 -58.58 -13.67 -32.81
CA GLU A 56 -57.38 -12.93 -32.40
C GLU A 56 -57.55 -12.28 -31.03
N PHE A 57 -58.76 -11.82 -30.72
CA PHE A 57 -59.04 -11.25 -29.41
C PHE A 57 -59.15 -12.31 -28.31
N ALA A 58 -59.66 -13.51 -28.63
CA ALA A 58 -59.59 -14.65 -27.73
C ALA A 58 -58.15 -15.01 -27.37
N GLN A 59 -57.18 -14.84 -28.28
CA GLN A 59 -55.75 -14.98 -27.97
C GLN A 59 -55.26 -13.89 -27.01
N ILE A 60 -55.57 -12.61 -27.23
CA ILE A 60 -55.14 -11.53 -26.32
C ILE A 60 -55.78 -11.70 -24.94
N ARG A 61 -57.08 -11.99 -24.89
CA ARG A 61 -57.80 -12.31 -23.64
C ARG A 61 -57.19 -13.52 -22.95
N TRP A 62 -56.75 -14.53 -23.69
CA TRP A 62 -56.08 -15.72 -23.16
C TRP A 62 -54.68 -15.40 -22.61
N VAL A 63 -53.90 -14.57 -23.29
CA VAL A 63 -52.57 -14.14 -22.84
C VAL A 63 -52.64 -13.17 -21.66
N CYS A 64 -53.68 -12.34 -21.59
CA CYS A 64 -53.91 -11.45 -20.46
C CYS A 64 -54.64 -12.14 -19.30
N ARG A 65 -55.29 -13.30 -19.51
CA ARG A 65 -55.97 -14.09 -18.45
C ARG A 65 -55.10 -14.41 -17.22
N PRO A 66 -53.80 -14.72 -17.36
CA PRO A 66 -52.91 -14.98 -16.23
C PRO A 66 -52.66 -13.74 -15.38
N LEU A 67 -52.68 -12.53 -15.95
CA LEU A 67 -52.57 -11.30 -15.17
C LEU A 67 -53.66 -11.26 -14.07
N ARG A 68 -54.78 -12.00 -14.20
CA ARG A 68 -55.93 -11.95 -13.27
C ARG A 68 -55.54 -12.55 -11.92
N HIS A 69 -54.64 -13.52 -11.98
CA HIS A 69 -54.08 -14.19 -10.83
C HIS A 69 -52.93 -13.37 -10.21
N TRP A 70 -52.39 -12.36 -10.93
CA TRP A 70 -51.47 -11.36 -10.37
C TRP A 70 -52.17 -10.38 -9.39
N GLN A 71 -53.51 -10.31 -9.41
CA GLN A 71 -54.31 -9.50 -8.48
C GLN A 71 -54.42 -10.09 -7.07
N SER A 72 -54.49 -11.42 -6.97
CA SER A 72 -54.41 -12.15 -5.70
C SER A 72 -52.95 -12.35 -5.35
N GLU A 73 -52.56 -12.25 -4.08
CA GLU A 73 -51.18 -12.47 -3.60
C GLU A 73 -50.67 -13.92 -3.76
N ASP A 74 -51.23 -14.68 -4.71
CA ASP A 74 -50.93 -16.07 -4.95
C ASP A 74 -49.62 -16.18 -5.76
N ARG A 75 -48.64 -16.91 -5.21
CA ARG A 75 -47.23 -17.02 -5.66
C ARG A 75 -47.02 -17.73 -7.02
N ARG A 76 -47.97 -17.67 -7.96
CA ARG A 76 -47.92 -18.42 -9.24
C ARG A 76 -47.78 -17.55 -10.49
N PHE A 77 -47.26 -16.33 -10.37
CA PHE A 77 -46.94 -15.50 -11.53
C PHE A 77 -45.42 -15.40 -11.69
N GLY A 78 -44.88 -16.30 -12.53
CA GLY A 78 -43.44 -16.45 -12.73
C GLY A 78 -42.84 -15.35 -13.60
N ASP A 79 -41.51 -15.23 -13.55
CA ASP A 79 -40.77 -14.23 -14.32
C ASP A 79 -40.92 -14.41 -15.84
N ASP A 80 -41.05 -15.66 -16.31
CA ASP A 80 -41.32 -15.96 -17.72
C ASP A 80 -42.74 -15.56 -18.16
N ASP A 81 -43.72 -15.61 -17.25
CA ASP A 81 -45.09 -15.17 -17.54
C ASP A 81 -45.17 -13.64 -17.62
N LEU A 82 -44.39 -12.94 -16.78
CA LEU A 82 -44.26 -11.48 -16.78
C LEU A 82 -43.60 -10.98 -18.08
N VAL A 83 -42.51 -11.62 -18.49
CA VAL A 83 -41.82 -11.31 -19.77
C VAL A 83 -42.71 -11.65 -20.97
N ARG A 84 -43.39 -12.81 -20.95
CA ARG A 84 -44.30 -13.22 -22.03
C ARG A 84 -45.49 -12.26 -22.15
N ALA A 85 -46.05 -11.80 -21.03
CA ALA A 85 -47.12 -10.80 -21.03
C ALA A 85 -46.65 -9.47 -21.62
N ASP A 86 -45.46 -8.97 -21.28
CA ASP A 86 -44.91 -7.74 -21.86
C ASP A 86 -44.68 -7.85 -23.39
N ILE A 87 -44.12 -8.98 -23.86
CA ILE A 87 -43.90 -9.24 -25.29
C ILE A 87 -45.22 -9.27 -26.07
N GLU A 88 -46.23 -9.96 -25.54
CA GLU A 88 -47.50 -10.11 -26.24
C GLU A 88 -48.33 -8.82 -26.20
N LEU A 89 -48.26 -8.04 -25.12
CA LEU A 89 -48.85 -6.69 -25.06
C LEU A 89 -48.17 -5.72 -26.04
N GLU A 90 -46.87 -5.88 -26.31
CA GLU A 90 -46.15 -5.12 -27.35
C GLU A 90 -46.64 -5.46 -28.76
N ARG A 91 -46.87 -6.74 -29.03
CA ARG A 91 -47.27 -7.23 -30.37
C ARG A 91 -48.76 -7.07 -30.65
N ALA A 92 -49.59 -6.97 -29.61
CA ALA A 92 -51.04 -6.94 -29.72
C ALA A 92 -51.57 -5.87 -30.70
N PRO A 93 -51.15 -4.59 -30.63
CA PRO A 93 -51.64 -3.57 -31.57
C PRO A 93 -51.33 -3.89 -33.03
N ARG A 94 -50.14 -4.46 -33.29
CA ARG A 94 -49.69 -4.80 -34.65
C ARG A 94 -50.48 -5.98 -35.22
N ARG A 95 -50.76 -7.01 -34.42
CA ARG A 95 -51.57 -8.16 -34.86
C ARG A 95 -53.01 -7.74 -35.14
N ILE A 96 -53.64 -6.98 -34.24
CA ILE A 96 -55.01 -6.44 -34.42
C ILE A 96 -55.11 -5.64 -35.73
N ALA A 97 -54.17 -4.72 -35.97
CA ALA A 97 -54.16 -3.91 -37.19
C ALA A 97 -54.00 -4.77 -38.47
N MET A 98 -53.19 -5.83 -38.41
CA MET A 98 -52.95 -6.73 -39.55
C MET A 98 -54.15 -7.65 -39.84
N GLY A 99 -54.77 -8.22 -38.81
CA GLY A 99 -55.98 -9.06 -38.95
C GLY A 99 -57.14 -8.28 -39.55
N TYR A 100 -57.31 -7.02 -39.13
CA TYR A 100 -58.34 -6.12 -39.65
C TYR A 100 -58.11 -5.75 -41.12
N THR A 101 -56.89 -5.36 -41.48
CA THR A 101 -56.54 -4.97 -42.86
C THR A 101 -56.68 -6.14 -43.84
N LEU A 102 -56.30 -7.36 -43.46
CA LEU A 102 -56.52 -8.57 -44.26
C LEU A 102 -58.01 -8.90 -44.43
N GLY A 103 -58.83 -8.69 -43.39
CA GLY A 103 -60.29 -8.83 -43.48
C GLY A 103 -60.89 -7.87 -44.49
N VAL A 104 -60.51 -6.59 -44.41
CA VAL A 104 -60.96 -5.54 -45.34
C VAL A 104 -60.59 -5.83 -46.79
N VAL A 105 -59.34 -6.23 -47.06
CA VAL A 105 -58.88 -6.56 -48.42
C VAL A 105 -59.62 -7.78 -48.99
N ALA A 106 -59.79 -8.84 -48.18
CA ALA A 106 -60.55 -10.03 -48.61
C ALA A 106 -62.03 -9.69 -48.90
N GLY A 107 -62.61 -8.76 -48.14
CA GLY A 107 -63.96 -8.23 -48.36
C GLY A 107 -64.14 -7.53 -49.69
N VAL A 108 -63.22 -6.61 -50.00
CA VAL A 108 -63.23 -5.87 -51.28
C VAL A 108 -63.11 -6.84 -52.46
N VAL A 109 -62.27 -7.87 -52.36
CA VAL A 109 -62.12 -8.91 -53.39
C VAL A 109 -63.39 -9.75 -53.55
N LEU A 110 -64.03 -10.17 -52.45
CA LEU A 110 -65.28 -10.95 -52.50
C LEU A 110 -66.46 -10.12 -53.04
N MET A 111 -66.55 -8.83 -52.70
CA MET A 111 -67.58 -7.93 -53.22
C MET A 111 -67.41 -7.62 -54.71
N THR A 112 -66.18 -7.42 -55.17
CA THR A 112 -65.87 -7.18 -56.60
C THR A 112 -66.10 -8.41 -57.46
N LEU A 113 -65.90 -9.61 -56.91
CA LEU A 113 -66.23 -10.86 -57.59
C LEU A 113 -67.75 -11.15 -57.56
N GLY A 114 -68.45 -10.79 -56.50
CA GLY A 114 -69.90 -11.01 -56.34
C GLY A 114 -70.80 -10.07 -57.15
N SER A 115 -70.28 -8.94 -57.63
CA SER A 115 -71.06 -7.94 -58.39
C SER A 115 -71.25 -8.27 -59.88
N GLN A 116 -70.55 -9.30 -60.38
CA GLN A 116 -70.51 -9.61 -61.82
C GLN A 116 -71.80 -10.19 -62.41
N GLY A 117 -72.82 -10.51 -61.59
CA GLY A 117 -74.09 -11.11 -62.02
C GLY A 117 -75.36 -10.26 -61.78
N VAL A 118 -75.21 -8.99 -61.42
CA VAL A 118 -76.32 -8.15 -60.92
C VAL A 118 -76.73 -7.08 -61.95
N SER A 119 -78.01 -6.66 -61.99
CA SER A 119 -78.51 -5.57 -62.86
C SER A 119 -77.78 -4.24 -62.61
N ALA A 120 -77.72 -3.35 -63.60
CA ALA A 120 -77.01 -2.06 -63.50
C ALA A 120 -77.48 -1.22 -62.30
N ASP A 121 -78.80 -1.12 -62.11
CA ASP A 121 -79.48 -0.45 -61.00
C ASP A 121 -78.96 -0.90 -59.61
N SER A 122 -78.70 -2.21 -59.48
CA SER A 122 -78.25 -2.81 -58.24
C SER A 122 -76.72 -2.83 -58.10
N ARG A 123 -75.95 -2.51 -59.15
CA ARG A 123 -74.48 -2.39 -59.06
C ARG A 123 -74.05 -1.07 -58.43
N ALA A 124 -74.68 0.04 -58.80
CA ALA A 124 -74.38 1.36 -58.23
C ALA A 124 -74.62 1.34 -56.71
N GLU A 125 -75.77 0.81 -56.27
CA GLU A 125 -76.10 0.65 -54.85
C GLU A 125 -75.13 -0.28 -54.12
N LEU A 126 -74.69 -1.38 -54.76
CA LEU A 126 -73.72 -2.30 -54.19
C LEU A 126 -72.33 -1.66 -54.02
N ILE A 127 -71.89 -0.86 -55.00
CA ILE A 127 -70.61 -0.15 -54.97
C ILE A 127 -70.61 0.96 -53.91
N LEU A 128 -71.71 1.70 -53.79
CA LEU A 128 -71.89 2.72 -52.74
C LEU A 128 -71.91 2.10 -51.34
N ALA A 129 -72.67 1.01 -51.16
CA ALA A 129 -72.68 0.26 -49.91
C ALA A 129 -71.29 -0.32 -49.58
N ALA A 130 -70.56 -0.84 -50.58
CA ALA A 130 -69.21 -1.33 -50.39
C ALA A 130 -68.24 -0.23 -49.95
N THR A 131 -68.34 0.96 -50.54
CA THR A 131 -67.48 2.11 -50.21
C THR A 131 -67.78 2.65 -48.81
N LEU A 132 -69.06 2.70 -48.42
CA LEU A 132 -69.48 3.08 -47.08
C LEU A 132 -68.96 2.09 -46.02
N VAL A 133 -69.14 0.79 -46.26
CA VAL A 133 -68.64 -0.28 -45.36
C VAL A 133 -67.12 -0.24 -45.27
N PHE A 134 -66.42 -0.01 -46.38
CA PHE A 134 -64.96 0.12 -46.42
C PHE A 134 -64.46 1.34 -45.63
N GLY A 135 -65.08 2.50 -45.81
CA GLY A 135 -64.75 3.72 -45.06
C GLY A 135 -65.00 3.55 -43.56
N LEU A 136 -66.15 2.99 -43.17
CA LEU A 136 -66.49 2.77 -41.77
C LEU A 136 -65.53 1.75 -41.13
N ALA A 137 -65.20 0.69 -41.87
CA ALA A 137 -64.26 -0.31 -41.41
C ALA A 137 -62.87 0.32 -41.15
N LEU A 138 -62.33 1.06 -42.12
CA LEU A 138 -61.06 1.77 -41.95
C LEU A 138 -61.09 2.80 -40.82
N GLY A 139 -62.25 3.34 -40.44
CA GLY A 139 -62.39 4.40 -39.43
C GLY A 139 -62.48 3.85 -38.00
N LEU A 140 -63.02 2.64 -37.86
CA LEU A 140 -63.14 1.97 -36.57
C LEU A 140 -61.81 1.43 -36.06
N THR A 141 -60.91 0.96 -36.94
CA THR A 141 -59.61 0.38 -36.54
C THR A 141 -58.72 1.37 -35.78
N PRO A 142 -58.53 2.62 -36.23
CA PRO A 142 -57.69 3.60 -35.55
C PRO A 142 -58.35 4.17 -34.29
N MET A 143 -59.68 4.34 -34.29
CA MET A 143 -60.43 4.75 -33.10
C MET A 143 -60.25 3.72 -31.98
N LEU A 144 -60.36 2.43 -32.32
CA LEU A 144 -60.01 1.34 -31.42
C LEU A 144 -58.56 1.43 -30.97
N SER A 145 -57.62 1.65 -31.90
CA SER A 145 -56.20 1.80 -31.55
C SER A 145 -55.93 3.00 -30.64
N SER A 146 -56.63 4.14 -30.79
CA SER A 146 -56.44 5.32 -29.94
C SER A 146 -57.08 5.18 -28.56
N LEU A 147 -58.17 4.41 -28.44
CA LEU A 147 -58.74 4.03 -27.13
C LEU A 147 -57.86 3.00 -26.41
N VAL A 148 -57.29 2.05 -27.15
CA VAL A 148 -56.54 0.91 -26.63
C VAL A 148 -55.10 1.28 -26.24
N ARG A 149 -54.43 2.11 -27.03
CA ARG A 149 -52.99 2.40 -26.88
C ARG A 149 -52.60 3.09 -25.56
N PRO A 150 -53.30 4.12 -25.06
CA PRO A 150 -52.92 4.77 -23.80
C PRO A 150 -52.96 3.79 -22.63
N GLN A 151 -53.99 2.93 -22.62
CA GLN A 151 -54.15 1.89 -21.61
C GLN A 151 -53.03 0.85 -21.70
N LEU A 152 -52.65 0.41 -22.92
CA LEU A 152 -51.53 -0.53 -23.09
C LEU A 152 -50.18 0.06 -22.68
N VAL A 153 -49.92 1.35 -22.96
CA VAL A 153 -48.68 2.04 -22.56
C VAL A 153 -48.54 2.05 -21.05
N GLU A 154 -49.60 2.42 -20.34
CA GLU A 154 -49.61 2.50 -18.89
C GLU A 154 -49.44 1.13 -18.24
N VAL A 155 -50.12 0.10 -18.78
CA VAL A 155 -49.96 -1.29 -18.31
C VAL A 155 -48.53 -1.80 -18.55
N ARG A 156 -47.91 -1.46 -19.69
CA ARG A 156 -46.49 -1.81 -19.96
C ARG A 156 -45.49 -1.00 -19.16
N ALA A 157 -45.81 0.24 -18.77
CA ALA A 157 -44.96 1.03 -17.88
C ALA A 157 -44.91 0.37 -16.50
N VAL A 158 -46.06 -0.08 -16.00
CA VAL A 158 -46.15 -0.82 -14.74
C VAL A 158 -45.41 -2.17 -14.82
N LEU A 159 -45.66 -2.96 -15.86
CA LEU A 159 -44.93 -4.23 -16.05
C LEU A 159 -43.42 -3.99 -16.18
N GLY A 160 -43.01 -2.90 -16.81
CA GLY A 160 -41.62 -2.46 -16.89
C GLY A 160 -41.00 -2.15 -15.53
N ALA A 161 -41.70 -1.42 -14.67
CA ALA A 161 -41.24 -1.13 -13.31
C ALA A 161 -41.09 -2.40 -12.47
N GLU A 162 -42.00 -3.37 -12.63
CA GLU A 162 -41.90 -4.68 -11.96
C GLU A 162 -40.76 -5.55 -12.54
N LEU A 163 -40.54 -5.51 -13.86
CA LEU A 163 -39.39 -6.17 -14.49
C LEU A 163 -38.04 -5.57 -14.03
N HIS A 164 -37.97 -4.25 -13.87
CA HIS A 164 -36.81 -3.54 -13.30
C HIS A 164 -36.57 -3.96 -11.85
N ALA A 165 -37.61 -3.96 -11.02
CA ALA A 165 -37.53 -4.39 -9.63
C ALA A 165 -37.06 -5.85 -9.47
N ARG A 166 -37.25 -6.70 -10.49
CA ARG A 166 -36.80 -8.10 -10.52
C ARG A 166 -35.48 -8.33 -11.28
N GLY A 167 -34.83 -7.28 -11.79
CA GLY A 167 -33.56 -7.39 -12.53
C GLY A 167 -33.66 -8.03 -13.92
N LEU A 168 -34.86 -8.07 -14.52
CA LEU A 168 -35.13 -8.76 -15.80
C LEU A 168 -35.20 -7.82 -17.01
N GLU A 169 -34.68 -6.61 -16.89
CA GLU A 169 -34.80 -5.56 -17.92
C GLU A 169 -34.20 -5.94 -19.26
N SER A 170 -33.11 -6.70 -19.25
CA SER A 170 -32.44 -7.18 -20.46
C SER A 170 -33.35 -8.08 -21.30
N ARG A 171 -34.38 -8.68 -20.70
CA ARG A 171 -35.37 -9.55 -21.35
C ARG A 171 -36.62 -8.80 -21.81
N ARG A 172 -36.73 -7.51 -21.51
CA ARG A 172 -37.89 -6.68 -21.88
C ARG A 172 -37.94 -6.44 -23.39
N ALA A 173 -39.14 -6.51 -23.98
CA ALA A 173 -39.32 -6.21 -25.39
C ALA A 173 -39.16 -4.69 -25.64
N ARG A 174 -38.23 -4.30 -26.53
CA ARG A 174 -38.04 -2.88 -26.91
C ARG A 174 -39.36 -2.29 -27.40
N SER A 175 -39.81 -1.21 -26.78
CA SER A 175 -41.06 -0.53 -27.13
C SER A 175 -40.90 0.25 -28.44
N SER A 176 -41.44 -0.28 -29.55
CA SER A 176 -41.54 0.44 -30.83
C SER A 176 -42.75 1.38 -30.90
N ILE A 177 -43.14 1.96 -29.76
CA ILE A 177 -44.49 2.49 -29.59
C ILE A 177 -44.74 3.73 -30.45
N GLU A 178 -43.75 4.55 -30.81
CA GLU A 178 -43.98 5.67 -31.75
C GLU A 178 -44.26 5.22 -33.19
N PHE A 179 -43.88 4.01 -33.61
CA PHE A 179 -44.12 3.55 -34.98
C PHE A 179 -45.62 3.32 -35.28
N ALA A 180 -46.47 3.35 -34.24
CA ALA A 180 -47.90 3.14 -34.39
C ALA A 180 -48.69 4.41 -34.75
N SER A 181 -48.27 5.64 -34.40
CA SER A 181 -49.09 6.85 -34.69
C SER A 181 -49.14 7.15 -36.18
N ALA A 182 -48.01 6.97 -36.86
CA ALA A 182 -47.89 7.07 -38.30
C ALA A 182 -48.79 6.07 -39.05
N ARG A 183 -48.79 4.82 -38.58
CA ARG A 183 -49.57 3.74 -39.16
C ARG A 183 -51.06 3.83 -38.84
N THR A 184 -51.47 4.51 -37.78
CA THR A 184 -52.88 4.64 -37.40
C THR A 184 -53.53 5.90 -37.97
N ASN A 185 -52.81 7.01 -38.09
CA ASN A 185 -53.42 8.28 -38.49
C ASN A 185 -53.71 8.38 -39.99
N VAL A 186 -52.87 7.78 -40.84
CA VAL A 186 -53.09 7.71 -42.30
C VAL A 186 -54.38 6.94 -42.64
N PRO A 187 -54.61 5.71 -42.14
CA PRO A 187 -55.86 5.00 -42.40
C PRO A 187 -57.07 5.69 -41.76
N TYR A 188 -56.92 6.40 -40.64
CA TYR A 188 -58.01 7.18 -40.02
C TYR A 188 -58.47 8.35 -40.90
N ALA A 189 -57.54 9.12 -41.45
CA ALA A 189 -57.86 10.23 -42.34
C ALA A 189 -58.49 9.73 -43.65
N LEU A 190 -57.97 8.63 -44.22
CA LEU A 190 -58.55 7.98 -45.39
C LEU A 190 -59.96 7.45 -45.12
N ALA A 191 -60.18 6.85 -43.95
CA ALA A 191 -61.49 6.34 -43.55
C ALA A 191 -62.57 7.41 -43.51
N ILE A 192 -62.31 8.50 -42.78
CA ILE A 192 -63.24 9.63 -42.67
C ILE A 192 -63.56 10.15 -44.06
N PHE A 193 -62.52 10.32 -44.90
CA PHE A 193 -62.68 10.79 -46.26
C PHE A 193 -63.61 9.86 -47.09
N TYR A 194 -63.38 8.55 -47.08
CA TYR A 194 -64.21 7.61 -47.84
C TYR A 194 -65.64 7.49 -47.30
N VAL A 195 -65.85 7.57 -45.97
CA VAL A 195 -67.20 7.65 -45.39
C VAL A 195 -67.92 8.90 -45.86
N THR A 196 -67.25 10.05 -45.85
CA THR A 196 -67.84 11.31 -46.32
C THR A 196 -68.16 11.26 -47.81
N VAL A 197 -67.26 10.73 -48.65
CA VAL A 197 -67.50 10.55 -50.08
C VAL A 197 -68.68 9.61 -50.33
N ALA A 198 -68.79 8.51 -49.59
CA ALA A 198 -69.91 7.59 -49.72
C ALA A 198 -71.25 8.24 -49.34
N ILE A 199 -71.30 9.00 -48.24
CA ILE A 199 -72.51 9.73 -47.82
C ILE A 199 -72.92 10.78 -48.86
N VAL A 200 -71.96 11.58 -49.33
CA VAL A 200 -72.22 12.60 -50.36
C VAL A 200 -72.65 11.94 -51.68
N GLY A 201 -72.03 10.82 -52.04
CA GLY A 201 -72.38 10.01 -53.20
C GLY A 201 -73.82 9.49 -53.13
N THR A 202 -74.25 8.94 -51.99
CA THR A 202 -75.65 8.51 -51.81
C THR A 202 -76.62 9.68 -51.99
N ILE A 203 -76.35 10.82 -51.36
CA ILE A 203 -77.20 12.02 -51.45
C ILE A 203 -77.28 12.53 -52.90
N MET A 204 -76.17 12.51 -53.63
CA MET A 204 -76.13 12.94 -55.03
C MET A 204 -76.89 12.00 -55.97
N VAL A 205 -76.74 10.69 -55.80
CA VAL A 205 -77.48 9.69 -56.62
C VAL A 205 -78.97 9.83 -56.42
N ASP A 206 -79.43 9.96 -55.16
CA ASP A 206 -80.85 10.18 -54.86
C ASP A 206 -81.36 11.51 -55.46
N GLY A 207 -80.54 12.57 -55.40
CA GLY A 207 -80.85 13.86 -56.03
C GLY A 207 -80.93 13.80 -57.55
N TRP A 208 -80.05 13.04 -58.21
CA TRP A 208 -80.07 12.85 -59.66
C TRP A 208 -81.26 12.01 -60.14
N ARG A 209 -81.60 10.96 -59.39
CA ARG A 209 -82.82 10.18 -59.62
C ARG A 209 -84.07 11.05 -59.50
N ALA A 210 -84.14 11.92 -58.48
CA ALA A 210 -85.23 12.88 -58.33
C ALA A 210 -85.30 13.93 -59.46
N ALA A 211 -84.17 14.25 -60.09
CA ALA A 211 -84.08 15.15 -61.23
C ALA A 211 -84.37 14.49 -62.60
N GLY A 212 -84.63 13.18 -62.63
CA GLY A 212 -85.03 12.44 -63.84
C GLY A 212 -83.89 12.09 -64.80
N LEU A 213 -82.63 12.07 -64.33
CA LEU A 213 -81.50 11.60 -65.15
C LEU A 213 -81.65 10.11 -65.50
N THR A 214 -81.13 9.72 -66.67
CA THR A 214 -81.12 8.31 -67.07
C THR A 214 -80.05 7.54 -66.30
N GLU A 215 -80.25 6.24 -66.10
CA GLU A 215 -79.26 5.37 -65.43
C GLU A 215 -77.87 5.40 -66.11
N ALA A 216 -77.82 5.59 -67.44
CA ALA A 216 -76.55 5.72 -68.16
C ALA A 216 -75.78 7.02 -67.81
N ASP A 217 -76.49 8.12 -67.56
CA ASP A 217 -75.88 9.39 -67.16
C ASP A 217 -75.39 9.34 -65.70
N ILE A 218 -76.13 8.66 -64.83
CA ILE A 218 -75.77 8.43 -63.42
C ILE A 218 -74.47 7.61 -63.34
N ASP A 219 -74.35 6.54 -64.14
CA ASP A 219 -73.15 5.70 -64.20
C ASP A 219 -71.91 6.49 -64.66
N ALA A 220 -72.05 7.36 -65.66
CA ALA A 220 -70.96 8.20 -66.14
C ALA A 220 -70.49 9.22 -65.08
N HIS A 221 -71.42 9.87 -64.38
CA HIS A 221 -71.10 10.80 -63.31
C HIS A 221 -70.47 10.08 -62.09
N MET A 222 -70.97 8.90 -61.73
CA MET A 222 -70.41 8.09 -60.65
C MET A 222 -68.96 7.68 -60.92
N GLY A 223 -68.64 7.28 -62.16
CA GLY A 223 -67.27 6.98 -62.57
C GLY A 223 -66.30 8.14 -62.33
N SER A 224 -66.73 9.37 -62.63
CA SER A 224 -65.91 10.58 -62.42
C SER A 224 -65.67 10.91 -60.94
N ILE A 225 -66.67 10.70 -60.07
CA ILE A 225 -66.57 10.92 -58.62
C ILE A 225 -65.62 9.89 -57.97
N LEU A 226 -65.66 8.63 -58.42
CA LEU A 226 -64.76 7.59 -57.93
C LEU A 226 -63.29 7.90 -58.26
N ILE A 227 -63.02 8.38 -59.47
CA ILE A 227 -61.66 8.79 -59.86
C ILE A 227 -61.22 10.04 -59.06
N ALA A 228 -62.08 11.03 -58.91
CA ALA A 228 -61.78 12.24 -58.14
C ALA A 228 -61.50 11.95 -56.66
N SER A 229 -62.26 11.05 -56.04
CA SER A 229 -62.04 10.64 -54.65
C SER A 229 -60.75 9.83 -54.46
N LEU A 230 -60.38 8.98 -55.42
CA LEU A 230 -59.11 8.28 -55.40
C LEU A 230 -57.91 9.26 -55.47
N LEU A 231 -57.98 10.25 -56.36
CA LEU A 231 -56.92 11.26 -56.50
C LEU A 231 -56.79 12.11 -55.23
N LEU A 232 -57.89 12.51 -54.61
CA LEU A 232 -57.86 13.26 -53.36
C LEU A 232 -57.29 12.43 -52.20
N SER A 233 -57.59 11.12 -52.17
CA SER A 233 -57.03 10.19 -51.19
C SER A 233 -55.51 10.10 -51.27
N ILE A 234 -54.97 10.06 -52.50
CA ILE A 234 -53.52 10.10 -52.73
C ILE A 234 -52.93 11.44 -52.28
N ALA A 235 -53.61 12.56 -52.58
CA ALA A 235 -53.18 13.90 -52.20
C ALA A 235 -53.10 14.11 -50.68
N PHE A 236 -53.97 13.45 -49.89
CA PHE A 236 -53.89 13.48 -48.42
C PHE A 236 -52.92 12.44 -47.83
N ALA A 237 -52.82 11.25 -48.42
CA ALA A 237 -51.96 10.19 -47.90
C ALA A 237 -50.47 10.54 -48.00
N LEU A 238 -50.04 11.20 -49.09
CA LEU A 238 -48.63 11.51 -49.32
C LEU A 238 -48.02 12.50 -48.29
N PRO A 239 -48.65 13.64 -47.95
CA PRO A 239 -48.14 14.55 -46.91
C PRO A 239 -48.07 13.90 -45.53
N LEU A 240 -49.08 13.10 -45.15
CA LEU A 240 -49.08 12.37 -43.89
C LEU A 240 -47.95 11.33 -43.85
N LEU A 241 -47.74 10.58 -44.93
CA LEU A 241 -46.61 9.64 -45.03
C LEU A 241 -45.27 10.39 -44.91
N TRP A 242 -45.15 11.54 -45.59
CA TRP A 242 -43.95 12.37 -45.54
C TRP A 242 -43.65 12.90 -44.13
N ALA A 243 -44.66 13.44 -43.43
CA ALA A 243 -44.52 13.94 -42.06
C ALA A 243 -44.07 12.85 -41.06
N ASN A 244 -44.53 11.62 -41.27
CA ASN A 244 -44.12 10.49 -40.42
C ASN A 244 -42.70 10.01 -40.73
N VAL A 245 -42.32 9.94 -42.01
CA VAL A 245 -40.97 9.60 -42.42
C VAL A 245 -39.98 10.67 -41.97
N SER A 246 -40.36 11.95 -41.99
CA SER A 246 -39.51 13.06 -41.56
C SER A 246 -39.31 13.05 -40.03
N ALA A 247 -40.34 12.78 -39.23
CA ALA A 247 -40.24 12.61 -37.78
C ALA A 247 -39.32 11.42 -37.41
N ALA A 248 -39.52 10.25 -38.04
CA ALA A 248 -38.66 9.09 -37.82
C ALA A 248 -37.18 9.38 -38.17
N ARG A 249 -36.93 10.14 -39.24
CA ARG A 249 -35.58 10.60 -39.60
C ARG A 249 -35.02 11.64 -38.62
N ALA A 250 -35.86 12.45 -37.96
CA ALA A 250 -35.39 13.39 -36.95
C ALA A 250 -34.88 12.66 -35.69
N HIS A 251 -35.64 11.68 -35.18
CA HIS A 251 -35.24 10.91 -33.99
C HIS A 251 -34.01 10.03 -34.28
N ALA A 252 -33.96 9.38 -35.46
CA ALA A 252 -32.78 8.60 -35.86
C ALA A 252 -31.50 9.45 -35.93
N ARG A 253 -31.61 10.72 -36.37
CA ARG A 253 -30.48 11.65 -36.38
C ARG A 253 -30.02 12.00 -34.97
N GLN A 254 -30.93 12.24 -34.02
CA GLN A 254 -30.55 12.53 -32.64
C GLN A 254 -29.86 11.33 -31.96
N LEU A 255 -30.37 10.12 -32.16
CA LEU A 255 -29.74 8.91 -31.62
C LEU A 255 -28.35 8.65 -32.21
N ALA A 256 -28.17 8.94 -33.51
CA ALA A 256 -26.86 8.86 -34.16
C ALA A 256 -25.84 9.80 -33.51
N ARG A 257 -26.24 11.03 -33.12
CA ARG A 257 -25.35 11.99 -32.44
C ARG A 257 -24.97 11.55 -31.03
N VAL A 258 -25.91 11.01 -30.25
CA VAL A 258 -25.60 10.46 -28.90
C VAL A 258 -24.63 9.29 -29.02
N ARG A 259 -24.87 8.38 -29.98
CA ARG A 259 -23.95 7.29 -30.28
C ARG A 259 -22.56 7.79 -30.65
N GLU A 260 -22.48 8.80 -31.52
CA GLU A 260 -21.21 9.39 -31.95
C GLU A 260 -20.47 10.01 -30.76
N ALA A 261 -21.14 10.80 -29.92
CA ALA A 261 -20.56 11.36 -28.70
C ALA A 261 -20.03 10.27 -27.75
N ALA A 262 -20.81 9.23 -27.50
CA ALA A 262 -20.38 8.10 -26.68
C ALA A 262 -19.15 7.38 -27.28
N GLN A 263 -19.09 7.23 -28.61
CA GLN A 263 -17.93 6.65 -29.29
C GLN A 263 -16.69 7.54 -29.21
N ARG A 264 -16.84 8.86 -29.30
CA ARG A 264 -15.74 9.82 -29.16
C ARG A 264 -15.15 9.75 -27.75
N ILE A 265 -15.99 9.69 -26.72
CA ILE A 265 -15.57 9.51 -25.32
C ILE A 265 -14.87 8.17 -25.12
N ALA A 266 -15.43 7.08 -25.66
CA ALA A 266 -14.82 5.76 -25.58
C ALA A 266 -13.46 5.67 -26.29
N ARG A 267 -13.15 6.58 -27.23
CA ARG A 267 -11.85 6.72 -27.89
C ARG A 267 -10.88 7.64 -27.13
N GLY A 268 -11.29 8.22 -26.02
CA GLY A 268 -10.47 9.12 -25.21
C GLY A 268 -10.37 10.55 -25.76
N GLU A 269 -11.32 11.00 -26.59
CA GLU A 269 -11.38 12.41 -26.97
C GLU A 269 -11.72 13.29 -25.76
N ARG A 270 -11.23 14.55 -25.76
CA ARG A 270 -11.45 15.47 -24.64
C ARG A 270 -12.96 15.74 -24.44
N LEU A 271 -13.39 15.68 -23.18
CA LEU A 271 -14.80 15.76 -22.77
C LEU A 271 -15.42 17.15 -22.96
N ASP A 272 -14.60 18.19 -22.99
CA ASP A 272 -14.97 19.58 -23.32
C ASP A 272 -15.28 19.77 -24.82
N ALA A 273 -14.79 18.87 -25.68
CA ALA A 273 -15.07 18.87 -27.12
C ALA A 273 -16.39 18.16 -27.48
N VAL A 274 -17.12 17.63 -26.49
CA VAL A 274 -18.43 17.00 -26.67
C VAL A 274 -19.51 18.01 -26.30
N GLU A 275 -20.15 18.58 -27.33
CA GLU A 275 -21.24 19.54 -27.17
C GLU A 275 -22.40 18.93 -26.37
N ARG A 276 -22.88 19.66 -25.36
CA ARG A 276 -24.03 19.24 -24.55
C ARG A 276 -25.28 19.21 -25.40
N PHE A 277 -26.05 18.14 -25.26
CA PHE A 277 -27.26 17.98 -26.05
C PHE A 277 -28.36 18.90 -25.52
N ARG A 278 -28.91 19.76 -26.38
CA ARG A 278 -30.12 20.52 -26.05
C ARG A 278 -31.29 19.55 -25.94
N SER A 279 -32.05 19.64 -24.85
CA SER A 279 -33.29 18.87 -24.60
C SER A 279 -34.52 19.78 -24.73
N PRO A 280 -34.99 20.08 -25.94
CA PRO A 280 -36.16 20.94 -26.13
C PRO A 280 -37.50 20.26 -25.78
N ASP A 281 -37.56 18.92 -25.82
CA ASP A 281 -38.81 18.17 -25.69
C ASP A 281 -38.98 17.57 -24.28
N ASN A 282 -40.19 17.63 -23.72
CA ASN A 282 -40.57 17.00 -22.44
C ASN A 282 -40.90 15.50 -22.59
N ASP A 283 -40.34 14.87 -23.61
CA ASP A 283 -40.54 13.47 -23.93
C ASP A 283 -39.39 12.60 -23.39
N GLU A 284 -39.49 11.30 -23.65
CA GLU A 284 -38.52 10.30 -23.23
C GLU A 284 -37.15 10.50 -23.87
N PHE A 285 -37.07 11.12 -25.05
CA PHE A 285 -35.79 11.46 -25.70
C PHE A 285 -35.12 12.64 -25.00
N GLY A 286 -35.88 13.68 -24.65
CA GLY A 286 -35.37 14.78 -23.82
C GLY A 286 -34.86 14.30 -22.47
N ALA A 287 -35.57 13.37 -21.82
CA ALA A 287 -35.12 12.75 -20.58
C ALA A 287 -33.78 12.01 -20.76
N MET A 288 -33.65 11.16 -21.79
CA MET A 288 -32.40 10.46 -22.10
C MET A 288 -31.24 11.43 -22.37
N LEU A 289 -31.48 12.53 -23.07
CA LEU A 289 -30.45 13.54 -23.35
C LEU A 289 -30.00 14.28 -22.07
N ARG A 290 -30.92 14.54 -21.13
CA ARG A 290 -30.57 15.10 -19.81
C ARG A 290 -29.71 14.15 -19.00
N ASP A 291 -30.11 12.88 -18.89
CA ASP A 291 -29.35 11.87 -18.15
C ASP A 291 -27.96 11.65 -18.76
N PHE A 292 -27.86 11.68 -20.10
CA PHE A 292 -26.57 11.61 -20.79
C PHE A 292 -25.70 12.82 -20.48
N ASN A 293 -26.25 14.05 -20.45
CA ASN A 293 -25.48 15.24 -20.06
C ASN A 293 -24.98 15.15 -18.61
N VAL A 294 -25.79 14.65 -17.66
CA VAL A 294 -25.35 14.43 -16.27
C VAL A 294 -24.15 13.47 -16.22
N MET A 295 -24.18 12.40 -17.02
CA MET A 295 -23.03 11.47 -17.14
C MET A 295 -21.80 12.16 -17.75
N LEU A 296 -21.97 13.06 -18.73
CA LEU A 296 -20.86 13.83 -19.28
C LEU A 296 -20.24 14.79 -18.27
N ASP A 297 -21.06 15.43 -17.44
CA ASP A 297 -20.60 16.34 -16.39
C ASP A 297 -19.81 15.58 -15.32
N LEU A 298 -20.30 14.41 -14.89
CA LEU A 298 -19.56 13.49 -14.02
C LEU A 298 -18.17 13.15 -14.56
N PHE A 299 -18.08 12.70 -15.82
CA PHE A 299 -16.78 12.35 -16.40
C PHE A 299 -15.86 13.57 -16.55
N ALA A 300 -16.41 14.74 -16.86
CA ALA A 300 -15.63 15.97 -17.01
C ALA A 300 -15.04 16.43 -15.68
N GLU A 301 -15.82 16.40 -14.59
CA GLU A 301 -15.36 16.76 -13.24
C GLU A 301 -14.23 15.82 -12.78
N LEU A 302 -14.40 14.51 -12.95
CA LEU A 302 -13.38 13.52 -12.57
C LEU A 302 -12.13 13.60 -13.44
N ALA A 303 -12.27 13.89 -14.73
CA ALA A 303 -11.13 14.10 -15.62
C ALA A 303 -10.35 15.38 -15.24
N ALA A 304 -11.05 16.46 -14.88
CA ALA A 304 -10.42 17.68 -14.39
C ALA A 304 -9.70 17.44 -13.05
N ALA A 305 -10.32 16.69 -12.14
CA ALA A 305 -9.69 16.30 -10.88
C ALA A 305 -8.44 15.44 -11.10
N ALA A 306 -8.49 14.49 -12.03
CA ALA A 306 -7.32 13.68 -12.38
C ALA A 306 -6.18 14.51 -13.01
N GLN A 307 -6.51 15.52 -13.81
CA GLN A 307 -5.51 16.47 -14.35
C GLN A 307 -4.91 17.33 -13.25
N ALA A 308 -5.70 17.80 -12.30
CA ALA A 308 -5.21 18.56 -11.15
C ALA A 308 -4.26 17.70 -10.29
N VAL A 309 -4.61 16.44 -10.00
CA VAL A 309 -3.72 15.48 -9.32
C VAL A 309 -2.43 15.26 -10.09
N ALA A 310 -2.50 15.13 -11.43
CA ALA A 310 -1.31 14.98 -12.28
C ALA A 310 -0.44 16.24 -12.33
N ALA A 311 -1.01 17.41 -12.02
CA ALA A 311 -0.29 18.67 -11.89
C ALA A 311 0.22 18.94 -10.46
N GLY A 312 0.01 18.01 -9.53
CA GLY A 312 0.45 18.13 -8.13
C GLY A 312 -0.65 18.59 -7.17
N ASN A 313 -1.76 19.14 -7.66
CA ASN A 313 -2.83 19.64 -6.80
C ASN A 313 -3.70 18.50 -6.25
N LEU A 314 -3.45 18.14 -5.00
CA LEU A 314 -4.28 17.16 -4.29
C LEU A 314 -5.49 17.77 -3.59
N ASP A 315 -5.65 19.09 -3.51
CA ASP A 315 -6.71 19.78 -2.76
C ASP A 315 -8.00 19.99 -3.57
N VAL A 316 -8.22 19.15 -4.59
CA VAL A 316 -9.45 19.14 -5.37
C VAL A 316 -10.64 18.70 -4.51
N GLU A 317 -11.71 19.48 -4.57
CA GLU A 317 -13.03 19.15 -4.03
C GLU A 317 -13.94 18.61 -5.14
N LEU A 318 -14.68 17.54 -4.83
CA LEU A 318 -15.64 16.90 -5.73
C LEU A 318 -17.03 17.04 -5.10
N GLU A 319 -17.98 17.65 -5.81
CA GLU A 319 -19.31 17.96 -5.28
C GLU A 319 -20.31 16.82 -5.47
N GLY A 320 -20.07 15.93 -6.44
CA GLY A 320 -21.01 14.88 -6.81
C GLY A 320 -21.08 13.66 -5.87
N GLY A 321 -22.22 12.97 -5.91
CA GLY A 321 -22.50 11.75 -5.14
C GLY A 321 -22.32 10.46 -5.95
N GLY A 322 -22.34 9.31 -5.26
CA GLY A 322 -22.25 7.97 -5.87
C GLY A 322 -20.86 7.33 -5.76
N GLU A 323 -20.80 6.04 -6.12
CA GLU A 323 -19.64 5.17 -5.88
C GLU A 323 -18.34 5.69 -6.50
N LEU A 324 -18.40 6.27 -7.72
CA LEU A 324 -17.21 6.76 -8.41
C LEU A 324 -16.61 8.01 -7.73
N HIS A 325 -17.45 8.93 -7.26
CA HIS A 325 -17.00 10.10 -6.48
C HIS A 325 -16.40 9.68 -5.14
N GLU A 326 -17.02 8.69 -4.47
CA GLU A 326 -16.50 8.15 -3.20
C GLU A 326 -15.15 7.47 -3.38
N ALA A 327 -15.00 6.65 -4.42
CA ALA A 327 -13.72 6.00 -4.75
C ALA A 327 -12.62 7.04 -5.04
N PHE A 328 -12.93 8.07 -5.81
CA PHE A 328 -11.96 9.13 -6.14
C PHE A 328 -11.60 9.98 -4.91
N ARG A 329 -12.58 10.34 -4.06
CA ARG A 329 -12.32 11.00 -2.77
C ARG A 329 -11.45 10.14 -1.86
N GLY A 330 -11.68 8.83 -1.82
CA GLY A 330 -10.83 7.87 -1.10
C GLY A 330 -9.39 7.85 -1.62
N MET A 331 -9.21 7.86 -2.94
CA MET A 331 -7.90 7.95 -3.58
C MET A 331 -7.18 9.26 -3.20
N LEU A 332 -7.85 10.41 -3.32
CA LEU A 332 -7.29 11.72 -2.92
C LEU A 332 -6.88 11.74 -1.45
N ALA A 333 -7.74 11.25 -0.56
CA ALA A 333 -7.43 11.16 0.87
C ALA A 333 -6.21 10.28 1.15
N HIS A 334 -6.07 9.16 0.43
CA HIS A 334 -4.92 8.27 0.58
C HIS A 334 -3.63 8.93 0.07
N LEU A 335 -3.66 9.60 -1.09
CA LEU A 335 -2.52 10.33 -1.65
C LEU A 335 -2.07 11.47 -0.72
N ARG A 336 -3.01 12.28 -0.20
CA ARG A 336 -2.70 13.32 0.81
C ARG A 336 -2.04 12.71 2.05
N GLY A 337 -2.52 11.56 2.50
CA GLY A 337 -1.93 10.81 3.61
C GLY A 337 -0.50 10.32 3.34
N LEU A 338 -0.20 9.89 2.11
CA LEU A 338 1.15 9.49 1.70
C LEU A 338 2.09 10.69 1.65
N VAL A 339 1.67 11.82 1.06
CA VAL A 339 2.48 13.06 1.01
C VAL A 339 2.78 13.57 2.42
N ALA A 340 1.80 13.58 3.32
CA ALA A 340 2.02 13.97 4.73
C ALA A 340 3.02 13.04 5.45
N ARG A 341 2.95 11.72 5.20
CA ARG A 341 3.91 10.75 5.73
C ARG A 341 5.32 11.00 5.18
N LEU A 342 5.46 11.21 3.87
CA LEU A 342 6.75 11.56 3.25
C LEU A 342 7.34 12.83 3.84
N GLN A 343 6.53 13.86 4.08
CA GLN A 343 6.97 15.10 4.72
C GLN A 343 7.51 14.83 6.15
N THR A 344 6.82 13.98 6.91
CA THR A 344 7.24 13.61 8.26
C THR A 344 8.55 12.82 8.22
N THR A 345 8.66 11.84 7.32
CA THR A 345 9.88 11.05 7.12
C THR A 345 11.06 11.93 6.69
N ALA A 346 10.86 12.91 5.81
CA ALA A 346 11.91 13.85 5.42
C ALA A 346 12.43 14.68 6.62
N GLN A 347 11.54 15.14 7.50
CA GLN A 347 11.91 15.88 8.71
C GLN A 347 12.66 15.00 9.71
N GLU A 348 12.22 13.76 9.90
CA GLU A 348 12.90 12.77 10.73
C GLU A 348 14.30 12.45 10.20
N LEU A 349 14.43 12.27 8.88
CA LEU A 349 15.70 11.97 8.22
C LEU A 349 16.70 13.14 8.34
N THR A 350 16.21 14.38 8.20
CA THR A 350 17.00 15.60 8.42
C THR A 350 17.51 15.68 9.87
N SER A 351 16.64 15.37 10.83
CA SER A 351 16.98 15.39 12.25
C SER A 351 17.98 14.29 12.61
N ALA A 352 17.80 13.10 12.03
CA ALA A 352 18.71 11.97 12.18
C ALA A 352 20.09 12.29 11.58
N ALA A 353 20.15 12.84 10.37
CA ALA A 353 21.39 13.28 9.74
C ALA A 353 22.14 14.31 10.61
N ALA A 354 21.43 15.29 11.17
CA ALA A 354 22.01 16.28 12.07
C ALA A 354 22.52 15.69 13.41
N ALA A 355 21.84 14.65 13.92
CA ALA A 355 22.30 13.93 15.11
C ALA A 355 23.57 13.11 14.81
N VAL A 356 23.59 12.39 13.69
CA VAL A 356 24.77 11.64 13.24
C VAL A 356 25.96 12.57 13.03
N GLN A 357 25.77 13.73 12.41
CA GLN A 357 26.84 14.71 12.22
C GLN A 357 27.44 15.19 13.55
N ARG A 358 26.61 15.51 14.55
CA ARG A 358 27.09 15.89 15.88
C ARG A 358 27.89 14.78 16.55
N ASN A 359 27.42 13.53 16.44
CA ASN A 359 28.14 12.38 16.98
C ASN A 359 29.49 12.17 16.28
N VAL A 360 29.56 12.40 14.96
CA VAL A 360 30.82 12.37 14.19
C VAL A 360 31.78 13.45 14.68
N ASP A 361 31.31 14.69 14.85
CA ASP A 361 32.15 15.79 15.32
C ASP A 361 32.66 15.57 16.75
N GLU A 362 31.87 14.92 17.62
CA GLU A 362 32.29 14.50 18.96
C GLU A 362 33.29 13.34 18.90
N HIS A 363 33.04 12.36 18.04
CA HIS A 363 33.93 11.21 17.86
C HIS A 363 35.29 11.63 17.30
N ASP A 364 35.35 12.60 16.39
CA ASP A 364 36.62 13.16 15.89
C ASP A 364 37.48 13.74 17.02
N LYS A 365 36.87 14.38 18.02
CA LYS A 365 37.60 14.90 19.20
C LYS A 365 38.18 13.75 20.02
N VAL A 366 37.39 12.71 20.25
CA VAL A 366 37.84 11.51 20.97
C VAL A 366 39.00 10.83 20.23
N ILE A 367 38.94 10.75 18.89
CA ILE A 367 40.02 10.20 18.06
C ILE A 367 41.32 11.00 18.25
N LEU A 368 41.23 12.33 18.25
CA LEU A 368 42.40 13.20 18.48
C LEU A 368 42.99 13.02 19.89
N GLU A 369 42.14 13.00 20.92
CA GLU A 369 42.56 12.78 22.31
C GLU A 369 43.20 11.39 22.48
N GLN A 370 42.63 10.37 21.83
CA GLN A 370 43.16 9.01 21.86
C GLN A 370 44.51 8.92 21.16
N GLY A 371 44.69 9.57 20.00
CA GLY A 371 45.98 9.65 19.31
C GLY A 371 47.07 10.28 20.18
N GLN A 372 46.76 11.41 20.83
CA GLN A 372 47.69 12.06 21.77
C GLN A 372 48.04 11.14 22.95
N THR A 373 47.06 10.44 23.50
CA THR A 373 47.27 9.49 24.60
C THR A 373 48.17 8.33 24.18
N VAL A 374 48.03 7.83 22.95
CA VAL A 374 48.91 6.78 22.40
C VAL A 374 50.35 7.26 22.30
N ASP A 375 50.55 8.48 21.80
CA ASP A 375 51.89 9.08 21.67
C ASP A 375 52.53 9.27 23.06
N GLU A 376 51.77 9.80 24.03
CA GLU A 376 52.24 9.97 25.42
C GLU A 376 52.61 8.64 26.06
N ILE A 377 51.75 7.62 25.96
CA ILE A 377 52.05 6.29 26.52
C ILE A 377 53.28 5.70 25.83
N SER A 378 53.41 5.84 24.52
CA SER A 378 54.57 5.34 23.77
C SER A 378 55.87 5.95 24.28
N LEU A 379 55.90 7.27 24.52
CA LEU A 379 57.05 7.95 25.12
C LEU A 379 57.35 7.44 26.55
N THR A 380 56.32 7.20 27.37
CA THR A 380 56.53 6.65 28.71
C THR A 380 57.08 5.22 28.68
N LEU A 381 56.67 4.41 27.70
CA LEU A 381 57.17 3.04 27.52
C LEU A 381 58.63 3.04 27.05
N GLU A 382 59.02 3.98 26.18
CA GLU A 382 60.43 4.16 25.80
C GLU A 382 61.29 4.53 27.02
N GLN A 383 60.82 5.46 27.86
CA GLN A 383 61.50 5.81 29.11
C GLN A 383 61.57 4.63 30.10
N LEU A 384 60.52 3.83 30.17
CA LEU A 384 60.47 2.64 31.03
C LEU A 384 61.47 1.58 30.55
N ALA A 385 61.58 1.38 29.24
CA ALA A 385 62.56 0.47 28.63
C ALA A 385 64.00 0.93 28.92
N ALA A 386 64.29 2.23 28.78
CA ALA A 386 65.60 2.78 29.14
C ALA A 386 65.91 2.60 30.63
N SER A 387 64.94 2.88 31.50
CA SER A 387 65.09 2.72 32.94
C SER A 387 65.34 1.26 33.35
N ALA A 388 64.71 0.30 32.66
CA ALA A 388 64.95 -1.12 32.90
C ALA A 388 66.40 -1.50 32.57
N VAL A 389 66.98 -0.97 31.49
CA VAL A 389 68.40 -1.19 31.16
C VAL A 389 69.31 -0.64 32.26
N ASP A 390 69.06 0.58 32.75
CA ASP A 390 69.86 1.20 33.81
C ASP A 390 69.80 0.41 35.13
N VAL A 391 68.61 -0.10 35.49
CA VAL A 391 68.43 -0.96 36.66
C VAL A 391 69.18 -2.27 36.51
N SER A 392 69.13 -2.92 35.34
CA SER A 392 69.88 -4.16 35.09
C SER A 392 71.39 -3.96 35.19
N VAL A 393 71.92 -2.86 34.64
CA VAL A 393 73.35 -2.52 34.77
C VAL A 393 73.73 -2.27 36.24
N SER A 394 72.89 -1.54 36.97
CA SER A 394 73.12 -1.27 38.39
C SER A 394 73.08 -2.55 39.24
N ALA A 395 72.12 -3.44 39.00
CA ALA A 395 72.01 -4.72 39.68
C ALA A 395 73.23 -5.62 39.41
N ALA A 396 73.73 -5.65 38.17
CA ALA A 396 74.96 -6.35 37.83
C ALA A 396 76.19 -5.79 38.60
N GLY A 397 76.28 -4.47 38.75
CA GLY A 397 77.33 -3.84 39.55
C GLY A 397 77.23 -4.16 41.05
N VAL A 398 76.02 -4.24 41.60
CA VAL A 398 75.79 -4.68 42.99
C VAL A 398 76.20 -6.14 43.18
N LEU A 399 75.91 -7.00 42.22
CA LEU A 399 76.29 -8.41 42.24
C LEU A 399 77.82 -8.58 42.25
N ASP A 400 78.54 -7.86 41.37
CA ASP A 400 80.02 -7.88 41.34
C ASP A 400 80.62 -7.40 42.68
N ASN A 401 80.10 -6.32 43.25
CA ASN A 401 80.56 -5.82 44.55
C ASN A 401 80.28 -6.81 45.69
N ALA A 402 79.14 -7.50 45.66
CA ALA A 402 78.79 -8.52 46.65
C ALA A 402 79.74 -9.73 46.55
N ASP A 403 80.02 -10.22 45.34
CA ASP A 403 80.96 -11.32 45.12
C ASP A 403 82.37 -10.94 45.59
N ARG A 404 82.84 -9.73 45.28
CA ARG A 404 84.13 -9.22 45.78
C ARG A 404 84.17 -9.07 47.31
N THR A 405 83.05 -8.68 47.93
CA THR A 405 82.95 -8.56 49.39
C THR A 405 83.03 -9.94 50.04
N ARG A 406 82.39 -10.94 49.45
CA ARG A 406 82.50 -12.34 49.91
C ARG A 406 83.93 -12.85 49.80
N ASP A 407 84.59 -12.65 48.66
CA ASP A 407 85.96 -13.10 48.45
C ASP A 407 86.95 -12.42 49.43
N ASN A 408 86.74 -11.14 49.73
CA ASN A 408 87.50 -10.43 50.76
C ASN A 408 87.25 -10.98 52.17
N ALA A 409 86.00 -11.33 52.50
CA ALA A 409 85.65 -11.94 53.78
C ALA A 409 86.32 -13.32 53.94
N ASP A 410 86.31 -14.15 52.89
CA ASP A 410 86.98 -15.46 52.90
C ASP A 410 88.51 -15.32 53.09
N ALA A 411 89.12 -14.30 52.46
CA ALA A 411 90.53 -13.98 52.68
C ALA A 411 90.81 -13.52 54.13
N MET A 412 89.92 -12.69 54.71
CA MET A 412 90.04 -12.25 56.11
C MET A 412 89.93 -13.40 57.10
N VAL A 413 89.02 -14.36 56.89
CA VAL A 413 88.92 -15.56 57.73
C VAL A 413 90.24 -16.33 57.74
N THR A 414 90.89 -16.45 56.57
CA THR A 414 92.19 -17.13 56.45
C THR A 414 93.29 -16.41 57.23
N GLU A 415 93.35 -15.07 57.16
CA GLU A 415 94.33 -14.26 57.91
C GLU A 415 94.08 -14.29 59.42
N ILE A 416 92.82 -14.26 59.87
CA ILE A 416 92.47 -14.37 61.29
C ILE A 416 92.85 -15.75 61.84
N ALA A 417 92.67 -16.82 61.06
CA ALA A 417 93.12 -18.16 61.42
C ALA A 417 94.66 -18.24 61.55
N ALA A 418 95.41 -17.56 60.68
CA ALA A 418 96.86 -17.46 60.81
C ALA A 418 97.28 -16.67 62.07
N LEU A 419 96.62 -15.53 62.35
CA LEU A 419 96.89 -14.71 63.52
C LEU A 419 96.62 -15.44 64.84
N THR A 420 95.52 -16.19 64.91
CA THR A 420 95.19 -17.03 66.08
C THR A 420 96.21 -18.16 66.26
N GLY A 421 96.70 -18.75 65.18
CA GLY A 421 97.83 -19.68 65.20
C GLY A 421 99.10 -19.06 65.78
N HIS A 422 99.49 -17.88 65.29
CA HIS A 422 100.65 -17.15 65.82
C HIS A 422 100.50 -16.76 67.29
N ALA A 423 99.30 -16.38 67.72
CA ALA A 423 99.03 -16.08 69.12
C ALA A 423 99.21 -17.31 70.02
N ALA A 424 98.78 -18.49 69.55
CA ALA A 424 98.98 -19.76 70.26
C ALA A 424 100.48 -20.13 70.36
N ASP A 425 101.24 -19.95 69.28
CA ASP A 425 102.70 -20.16 69.27
C ASP A 425 103.41 -19.24 70.28
N ILE A 426 102.98 -17.97 70.38
CA ILE A 426 103.52 -17.02 71.35
C ILE A 426 103.19 -17.45 72.78
N ASP A 427 101.96 -17.90 73.07
CA ASP A 427 101.60 -18.35 74.41
C ASP A 427 102.44 -19.57 74.84
N GLU A 428 102.72 -20.49 73.91
CA GLU A 428 103.62 -21.62 74.17
C GLU A 428 105.06 -21.14 74.50
N LEU A 429 105.59 -20.18 73.74
CA LEU A 429 106.90 -19.58 74.02
C LEU A 429 106.93 -18.89 75.39
N LEU A 430 105.88 -18.14 75.73
CA LEU A 430 105.75 -17.46 77.02
C LEU A 430 105.69 -18.46 78.19
N ALA A 431 104.99 -19.59 78.02
CA ALA A 431 104.97 -20.66 79.01
C ALA A 431 106.39 -21.21 79.29
N ARG A 432 107.19 -21.43 78.23
CA ARG A 432 108.60 -21.84 78.37
C ARG A 432 109.46 -20.76 79.04
N VAL A 433 109.25 -19.48 78.70
CA VAL A 433 109.98 -18.37 79.36
C VAL A 433 109.63 -18.29 80.85
N ARG A 434 108.37 -18.49 81.22
CA ARG A 434 107.92 -18.56 82.62
C ARG A 434 108.59 -19.70 83.38
N GLU A 435 108.72 -20.85 82.74
CA GLU A 435 109.44 -22.00 83.30
C GLU A 435 110.92 -21.66 83.53
N ILE A 436 111.58 -21.01 82.56
CA ILE A 436 112.97 -20.56 82.70
C ILE A 436 113.11 -19.55 83.85
N ALA A 437 112.18 -18.58 83.96
CA ALA A 437 112.16 -17.61 85.04
C ALA A 437 111.99 -18.29 86.41
N SER A 438 111.06 -19.26 86.53
CA SER A 438 110.87 -20.04 87.76
C SER A 438 112.10 -20.87 88.13
N ARG A 439 112.76 -21.51 87.16
CA ARG A 439 114.03 -22.23 87.40
C ARG A 439 115.14 -21.27 87.82
N SER A 440 115.19 -20.07 87.25
CA SER A 440 116.17 -19.04 87.58
C SER A 440 115.95 -18.46 88.98
N ASP A 441 114.69 -18.28 89.38
CA ASP A 441 114.30 -17.88 90.74
C ASP A 441 114.74 -18.92 91.77
N LEU A 442 114.53 -20.21 91.49
CA LEU A 442 115.00 -21.32 92.33
C LEU A 442 116.53 -21.40 92.41
N LEU A 443 117.23 -21.18 91.28
CA LEU A 443 118.70 -21.09 91.24
C LEU A 443 119.20 -19.91 92.08
N ALA A 444 118.56 -18.75 91.98
CA ALA A 444 118.88 -17.56 92.76
C ALA A 444 118.60 -17.76 94.27
N LEU A 445 117.51 -18.45 94.62
CA LEU A 445 117.19 -18.83 96.00
C LEU A 445 118.27 -19.75 96.59
N ASN A 446 118.67 -20.78 95.84
CA ASN A 446 119.76 -21.68 96.23
C ASN A 446 121.09 -20.92 96.39
N GLY A 447 121.39 -19.98 95.49
CA GLY A 447 122.58 -19.12 95.57
C GLY A 447 122.57 -18.21 96.80
N SER A 448 121.41 -17.65 97.16
CA SER A 448 121.24 -16.81 98.35
C SER A 448 121.42 -17.61 99.66
N LEU A 449 120.91 -18.86 99.69
CA LEU A 449 121.08 -19.78 100.81
C LEU A 449 122.56 -20.14 101.02
N GLU A 450 123.27 -20.48 99.94
CA GLU A 450 124.68 -20.85 100.02
C GLU A 450 125.58 -19.64 100.34
N ALA A 451 125.23 -18.45 99.86
CA ALA A 451 125.89 -17.20 100.24
C ALA A 451 125.69 -16.87 101.73
N THR A 452 124.51 -17.17 102.30
CA THR A 452 124.23 -17.04 103.74
C THR A 452 125.06 -18.04 104.56
N ARG A 453 125.26 -19.26 104.06
CA ARG A 453 126.13 -20.28 104.67
C ARG A 453 127.61 -19.89 104.68
N ALA A 454 128.09 -19.17 103.66
CA ALA A 454 129.48 -18.73 103.54
C ALA A 454 129.85 -17.51 104.42
N GLY A 455 128.89 -16.90 105.14
CA GLY A 455 129.14 -15.80 106.07
C GLY A 455 129.72 -14.53 105.41
N GLU A 456 130.77 -13.95 105.99
CA GLU A 456 131.41 -12.71 105.48
C GLU A 456 131.96 -12.87 104.04
N ALA A 457 132.45 -14.07 103.67
CA ALA A 457 132.99 -14.35 102.33
C ALA A 457 131.90 -14.44 101.23
N GLY A 458 130.64 -14.64 101.63
CA GLY A 458 129.49 -14.82 100.72
C GLY A 458 128.76 -13.52 100.33
N ARG A 459 129.09 -12.36 100.92
CA ARG A 459 128.33 -11.11 100.70
C ARG A 459 128.18 -10.70 99.23
N GLY A 460 129.23 -10.83 98.43
CA GLY A 460 129.18 -10.52 96.98
C GLY A 460 128.27 -11.49 96.22
N PHE A 461 128.30 -12.77 96.56
CA PHE A 461 127.41 -13.78 95.98
C PHE A 461 125.95 -13.60 96.42
N ALA A 462 125.70 -13.20 97.67
CA ALA A 462 124.35 -12.89 98.14
C ALA A 462 123.71 -11.73 97.36
N LEU A 463 124.50 -10.70 97.01
CA LEU A 463 124.04 -9.57 96.20
C LEU A 463 123.71 -10.00 94.76
N VAL A 464 124.55 -10.83 94.15
CA VAL A 464 124.28 -11.36 92.79
C VAL A 464 123.05 -12.27 92.80
N ALA A 465 122.89 -13.12 93.83
CA ALA A 465 121.74 -13.99 93.98
C ALA A 465 120.44 -13.20 94.19
N SER A 466 120.45 -12.12 94.99
CA SER A 466 119.26 -11.28 95.16
C SER A 466 118.88 -10.51 93.89
N GLU A 467 119.87 -10.03 93.12
CA GLU A 467 119.62 -9.36 91.85
C GLU A 467 119.11 -10.36 90.78
N MET A 468 119.65 -11.58 90.73
CA MET A 468 119.13 -12.66 89.88
C MET A 468 117.70 -13.03 90.23
N ARG A 469 117.37 -13.09 91.53
CA ARG A 469 116.00 -13.38 91.99
C ARG A 469 115.03 -12.28 91.54
N ARG A 470 115.41 -11.03 91.75
CA ARG A 470 114.62 -9.86 91.32
C ARG A 470 114.44 -9.81 89.80
N LEU A 471 115.46 -10.23 89.03
CA LEU A 471 115.37 -10.35 87.59
C LEU A 471 114.40 -11.47 87.18
N ALA A 472 114.45 -12.63 87.83
CA ALA A 472 113.53 -13.74 87.59
C ALA A 472 112.08 -13.38 87.92
N GLU A 473 111.83 -12.73 89.07
CA GLU A 473 110.52 -12.19 89.46
C GLU A 473 110.00 -11.17 88.42
N ARG A 474 110.86 -10.26 87.92
CA ARG A 474 110.52 -9.31 86.85
C ARG A 474 110.18 -10.00 85.52
N ILE A 475 110.94 -11.03 85.13
CA ILE A 475 110.65 -11.79 83.90
C ILE A 475 109.30 -12.50 84.05
N ALA A 476 109.03 -13.14 85.19
CA ALA A 476 107.75 -13.82 85.43
C ALA A 476 106.56 -12.84 85.37
N GLN A 477 106.69 -11.65 85.95
CA GLN A 477 105.66 -10.61 85.84
C GLN A 477 105.48 -10.13 84.40
N THR A 478 106.57 -9.91 83.66
CA THR A 478 106.51 -9.49 82.25
C THR A 478 105.82 -10.56 81.40
N VAL A 479 106.06 -11.85 81.67
CA VAL A 479 105.37 -12.95 81.00
C VAL A 479 103.87 -12.93 81.30
N VAL A 480 103.44 -12.72 82.55
CA VAL A 480 102.01 -12.59 82.90
C VAL A 480 101.36 -11.46 82.10
N ASP A 481 102.02 -10.30 82.02
CA ASP A 481 101.51 -9.15 81.27
C ASP A 481 101.44 -9.45 79.76
N MET A 482 102.44 -10.16 79.20
CA MET A 482 102.42 -10.61 77.80
C MET A 482 101.32 -11.64 77.52
N GLN A 483 101.09 -12.60 78.42
CA GLN A 483 100.00 -13.58 78.30
C GLN A 483 98.63 -12.88 78.29
N ALA A 484 98.45 -11.85 79.12
CA ALA A 484 97.23 -11.03 79.08
C ALA A 484 97.03 -10.36 77.71
N ARG A 485 98.10 -9.81 77.11
CA ARG A 485 98.06 -9.23 75.76
C ARG A 485 97.75 -10.25 74.66
N VAL A 486 98.28 -11.46 74.77
CA VAL A 486 97.94 -12.57 73.84
C VAL A 486 96.46 -12.95 73.98
N GLY A 487 95.93 -12.99 75.21
CA GLY A 487 94.50 -13.18 75.47
C GLY A 487 93.62 -12.08 74.87
N ASP A 488 94.05 -10.82 74.94
CA ASP A 488 93.38 -9.69 74.28
C ASP A 488 93.36 -9.87 72.75
N ILE A 489 94.47 -10.31 72.15
CA ILE A 489 94.58 -10.60 70.71
C ILE A 489 93.63 -11.74 70.31
N GLY A 490 93.58 -12.83 71.09
CA GLY A 490 92.66 -13.94 70.82
C GLY A 490 91.19 -13.51 70.86
N SER A 491 90.82 -12.70 71.87
CA SER A 491 89.45 -12.16 71.99
C SER A 491 89.10 -11.22 70.85
N ALA A 492 90.03 -10.35 70.45
CA ALA A 492 89.85 -9.45 69.29
C ALA A 492 89.74 -10.24 67.97
N SER A 493 90.52 -11.31 67.81
CA SER A 493 90.48 -12.19 66.64
C SER A 493 89.13 -12.89 66.51
N ALA A 494 88.62 -13.49 67.60
CA ALA A 494 87.31 -14.14 67.61
C ALA A 494 86.16 -13.16 67.31
N SER A 495 86.24 -11.93 67.84
CA SER A 495 85.28 -10.86 67.51
C SER A 495 85.32 -10.50 66.02
N THR A 496 86.53 -10.38 65.46
CA THR A 496 86.75 -10.06 64.04
C THR A 496 86.25 -11.19 63.13
N GLU A 497 86.46 -12.45 63.52
CA GLU A 497 85.97 -13.63 62.80
C GLU A 497 84.43 -13.62 62.73
N SER A 498 83.76 -13.39 63.86
CA SER A 498 82.29 -13.28 63.93
C SER A 498 81.75 -12.15 63.04
N ALA A 499 82.39 -10.97 63.06
CA ALA A 499 82.03 -9.84 62.20
C ALA A 499 82.27 -10.14 60.71
N THR A 500 83.33 -10.90 60.40
CA THR A 500 83.66 -11.32 59.02
C THR A 500 82.64 -12.33 58.51
N GLU A 501 82.21 -13.29 59.32
CA GLU A 501 81.16 -14.24 58.95
C GLU A 501 79.82 -13.53 58.71
N GLN A 502 79.46 -12.54 59.55
CA GLN A 502 78.28 -11.70 59.30
C GLN A 502 78.39 -10.94 57.98
N THR A 503 79.58 -10.43 57.66
CA THR A 503 79.86 -9.75 56.38
C THR A 503 79.69 -10.70 55.19
N ARG A 504 80.14 -11.95 55.32
CA ARG A 504 79.98 -13.00 54.30
C ARG A 504 78.49 -13.30 54.03
N VAL A 505 77.70 -13.47 55.09
CA VAL A 505 76.24 -13.70 54.98
C VAL A 505 75.53 -12.50 54.34
N LEU A 506 75.89 -11.27 54.73
CA LEU A 506 75.32 -10.05 54.13
C LEU A 506 75.67 -9.94 52.64
N ALA A 507 76.89 -10.30 52.25
CA ALA A 507 77.30 -10.33 50.85
C ALA A 507 76.48 -11.35 50.04
N GLU A 508 76.28 -12.57 50.56
CA GLU A 508 75.43 -13.59 49.92
C GLU A 508 73.98 -13.13 49.75
N GLN A 509 73.40 -12.50 50.77
CA GLN A 509 72.05 -11.94 50.71
C GLN A 509 71.95 -10.80 49.69
N THR A 510 72.98 -9.94 49.62
CA THR A 510 73.05 -8.84 48.65
C THR A 510 73.14 -9.38 47.22
N ALA A 511 73.95 -10.41 46.99
CA ALA A 511 74.05 -11.08 45.69
C ALA A 511 72.72 -11.73 45.28
N ALA A 512 72.03 -12.39 46.22
CA ALA A 512 70.71 -12.99 45.96
C ALA A 512 69.67 -11.91 45.60
N ALA A 513 69.66 -10.78 46.32
CA ALA A 513 68.78 -9.65 46.02
C ALA A 513 69.05 -9.05 44.63
N ALA A 514 70.32 -8.86 44.27
CA ALA A 514 70.71 -8.36 42.95
C ALA A 514 70.26 -9.28 41.80
N ARG A 515 70.38 -10.60 41.96
CA ARG A 515 69.87 -11.59 40.99
C ARG A 515 68.34 -11.54 40.87
N SER A 516 67.64 -11.38 41.98
CA SER A 516 66.18 -11.23 41.99
C SER A 516 65.74 -9.97 41.24
N ILE A 517 66.40 -8.84 41.49
CA ILE A 517 66.16 -7.58 40.76
C ILE A 517 66.36 -7.79 39.26
N THR A 518 67.48 -8.40 38.85
CA THR A 518 67.75 -8.68 37.43
C THR A 518 66.64 -9.50 36.78
N SER A 519 66.18 -10.58 37.44
CA SER A 519 65.09 -11.41 36.93
C SER A 519 63.76 -10.66 36.80
N VAL A 520 63.44 -9.77 37.74
CA VAL A 520 62.23 -8.94 37.68
C VAL A 520 62.35 -7.93 36.55
N THR A 521 63.51 -7.29 36.40
CA THR A 521 63.77 -6.29 35.36
C THR A 521 63.75 -6.89 33.95
N ASP A 522 64.23 -8.13 33.78
CA ASP A 522 64.11 -8.88 32.51
C ASP A 522 62.63 -9.11 32.15
N SER A 523 61.82 -9.53 33.12
CA SER A 523 60.38 -9.74 32.94
C SER A 523 59.67 -8.41 32.58
N GLN A 524 59.99 -7.34 33.32
CA GLN A 524 59.48 -6.00 33.06
C GLN A 524 59.87 -5.50 31.66
N SER A 525 61.07 -5.82 31.18
CA SER A 525 61.51 -5.46 29.82
C SER A 525 60.71 -6.18 28.73
N GLU A 526 60.32 -7.44 28.98
CA GLU A 526 59.43 -8.18 28.09
C GLU A 526 58.00 -7.62 28.08
N ASP A 527 57.45 -7.33 29.27
CA ASP A 527 56.15 -6.67 29.42
C ASP A 527 56.12 -5.31 28.70
N THR A 528 57.18 -4.52 28.86
CA THR A 528 57.34 -3.21 28.19
C THR A 528 57.32 -3.38 26.68
N ARG A 529 58.06 -4.36 26.14
CA ARG A 529 58.06 -4.67 24.70
C ARG A 529 56.68 -5.08 24.19
N ARG A 530 55.93 -5.88 24.96
CA ARG A 530 54.54 -6.22 24.62
C ARG A 530 53.63 -4.99 24.64
N ALA A 531 53.77 -4.12 25.63
CA ALA A 531 53.01 -2.88 25.71
C ALA A 531 53.28 -1.95 24.52
N VAL A 532 54.52 -1.85 24.05
CA VAL A 532 54.87 -1.09 22.83
C VAL A 532 54.16 -1.66 21.60
N GLY A 533 54.13 -2.99 21.46
CA GLY A 533 53.35 -3.65 20.40
C GLY A 533 51.86 -3.31 20.47
N SER A 534 51.27 -3.34 21.67
CA SER A 534 49.87 -2.96 21.87
C SER A 534 49.59 -1.50 21.54
N MET A 535 50.53 -0.58 21.79
CA MET A 535 50.37 0.84 21.41
C MET A 535 50.42 1.03 19.89
N TYR A 536 51.24 0.26 19.18
CA TYR A 536 51.22 0.25 17.72
C TYR A 536 49.86 -0.21 17.17
N ASP A 537 49.31 -1.29 17.70
CA ASP A 537 47.97 -1.77 17.32
C ASP A 537 46.89 -0.73 17.64
N LEU A 538 47.00 -0.03 18.78
CA LEU A 538 46.08 1.04 19.14
C LEU A 538 46.17 2.22 18.16
N GLY A 539 47.37 2.56 17.68
CA GLY A 539 47.58 3.57 16.64
C GLY A 539 46.85 3.21 15.34
N VAL A 540 46.96 1.95 14.90
CA VAL A 540 46.21 1.45 13.73
C VAL A 540 44.69 1.56 13.94
N HIS A 541 44.21 1.30 15.16
CA HIS A 541 42.80 1.47 15.50
C HIS A 541 42.34 2.93 15.49
N VAL A 542 43.18 3.87 15.94
CA VAL A 542 42.90 5.32 15.85
C VAL A 542 42.73 5.74 14.39
N ASP A 543 43.64 5.30 13.50
CA ASP A 543 43.57 5.58 12.06
C ASP A 543 42.30 4.98 11.42
N ALA A 544 41.98 3.73 11.76
CA ALA A 544 40.76 3.08 11.27
C ALA A 544 39.49 3.79 11.77
N SER A 545 39.50 4.29 13.01
CA SER A 545 38.40 5.07 13.57
C SER A 545 38.22 6.40 12.83
N ALA A 546 39.32 7.08 12.49
CA ALA A 546 39.29 8.29 11.66
C ALA A 546 38.67 8.03 10.28
N ALA A 547 39.06 6.94 9.61
CA ALA A 547 38.46 6.54 8.34
C ALA A 547 36.96 6.24 8.46
N ALA A 548 36.55 5.54 9.53
CA ALA A 548 35.13 5.25 9.80
C ALA A 548 34.32 6.53 10.08
N SER A 549 34.91 7.50 10.78
CA SER A 549 34.31 8.81 11.03
C SER A 549 34.02 9.55 9.72
N ILE A 550 34.97 9.54 8.77
CA ILE A 550 34.80 10.12 7.43
C ILE A 550 33.65 9.44 6.68
N ALA A 551 33.61 8.12 6.62
CA ALA A 551 32.53 7.37 5.94
C ALA A 551 31.15 7.62 6.58
N THR A 552 31.10 7.76 7.91
CA THR A 552 29.86 8.09 8.64
C THR A 552 29.40 9.52 8.32
N ARG A 553 30.33 10.47 8.16
CA ARG A 553 30.04 11.83 7.72
C ARG A 553 29.41 11.86 6.33
N GLU A 554 29.96 11.11 5.38
CA GLU A 554 29.39 10.96 4.03
C GLU A 554 27.99 10.34 4.06
N SER A 555 27.78 9.35 4.93
CA SER A 555 26.45 8.75 5.14
C SER A 555 25.44 9.77 5.67
N ALA A 556 25.83 10.62 6.62
CA ALA A 556 24.98 11.70 7.13
C ALA A 556 24.62 12.73 6.04
N GLN A 557 25.58 13.09 5.18
CA GLN A 557 25.34 13.96 4.03
C GLN A 557 24.38 13.31 3.04
N THR A 558 24.51 12.01 2.79
CA THR A 558 23.61 11.26 1.91
C THR A 558 22.19 11.24 2.47
N LEU A 559 22.02 10.98 3.78
CA LEU A 559 20.70 11.04 4.44
C LEU A 559 20.06 12.42 4.31
N ARG A 560 20.86 13.48 4.44
CA ARG A 560 20.38 14.85 4.25
C ARG A 560 19.93 15.11 2.81
N ALA A 561 20.71 14.68 1.83
CA ALA A 561 20.35 14.80 0.42
C ALA A 561 19.06 14.01 0.09
N MET A 562 18.88 12.82 0.68
CA MET A 562 17.64 12.05 0.56
C MET A 562 16.44 12.79 1.17
N ALA A 563 16.64 13.45 2.33
CA ALA A 563 15.60 14.24 2.97
C ALA A 563 15.17 15.44 2.11
N GLU A 564 16.14 16.14 1.52
CA GLU A 564 15.92 17.25 0.60
C GLU A 564 15.18 16.78 -0.67
N ALA A 565 15.56 15.63 -1.22
CA ALA A 565 14.87 15.03 -2.37
C ALA A 565 13.41 14.66 -2.06
N LEU A 566 13.14 14.08 -0.87
CA LEU A 566 11.78 13.81 -0.41
C LEU A 566 10.97 15.11 -0.22
N GLY A 567 11.60 16.16 0.32
CA GLY A 567 11.00 17.48 0.45
C GLY A 567 10.58 18.05 -0.92
N ALA A 568 11.47 17.96 -1.92
CA ALA A 568 11.16 18.41 -3.28
C ALA A 568 9.98 17.64 -3.91
N ILE A 569 9.87 16.33 -3.67
CA ILE A 569 8.70 15.54 -4.11
C ILE A 569 7.42 16.03 -3.43
N VAL A 570 7.47 16.30 -2.12
CA VAL A 570 6.31 16.81 -1.37
C VAL A 570 5.88 18.19 -1.89
N ASP A 571 6.83 19.05 -2.23
CA ASP A 571 6.56 20.39 -2.77
C ASP A 571 5.95 20.34 -4.18
N ASP A 572 6.29 19.34 -5.00
CA ASP A 572 5.65 19.09 -6.31
C ASP A 572 4.14 18.79 -6.16
N PHE A 573 3.75 18.09 -5.08
CA PHE A 573 2.34 17.80 -4.74
C PHE A 573 1.62 18.90 -3.95
N ARG A 574 2.20 20.11 -3.89
CA ARG A 574 1.57 21.31 -3.35
C ARG A 574 1.26 22.38 -4.41
N GLY A 575 1.66 22.13 -5.66
CA GLY A 575 1.47 23.01 -6.82
C GLY A 575 0.03 23.11 -7.28
#